data_AF-A0A1S2NW97-F1
#
_entry.id   AF-A0A1S2NW97-F1
#
_cell.length_a   1.000
_cell.length_b   1.000
_cell.length_c   1.000
_cell.angle_alpha   90.00
_cell.angle_beta   90.00
_cell.angle_gamma   90.00
#
_symmetry.space_group_name_H-M   'P 1'
#
loop_
_entity.id
_entity.type
_entity.pdbx_description
1 polymer ?
#
loop_
_entity_poly.entity_id
_entity_poly.type
_entity_poly.pdbx_seq_one_letter_code
_entity_poly.pdbx_strand_id
1 'polypeptide(L)' 'MPGNTSVTMNFVEQGAGLPVLALHGWTPDHRLMLGCLEPVFAQRDGYRRLYPDLPGMGKSPAPQSIASSDAE' A
#
# COMPACT_ATOMS: atom_id res chain seq x y z
N MET A 1 20.69 13.11 3.57
CA MET A 1 19.51 12.99 4.45
C MET A 1 18.37 12.49 3.59
N PRO A 2 17.69 11.38 3.92
CA PRO A 2 16.48 11.04 3.18
C PRO A 2 15.44 12.14 3.47
N GLY A 3 15.05 12.86 2.42
CA GLY A 3 14.01 13.87 2.49
C GLY A 3 12.64 13.21 2.30
N ASN A 4 11.61 13.76 2.94
CA ASN A 4 10.24 13.32 2.68
C ASN A 4 9.86 13.72 1.25
N THR A 5 9.51 12.73 0.42
CA THR A 5 8.97 12.97 -0.94
C THR A 5 7.46 12.91 -0.88
N SER A 6 6.77 13.93 -1.40
CA SER A 6 5.33 13.88 -1.63
C SER A 6 5.05 13.20 -2.96
N VAL A 7 4.28 12.12 -2.94
CA VAL A 7 3.87 11.37 -4.13
C VAL A 7 2.40 11.01 -4.02
N THR A 8 1.67 11.09 -5.13
CA THR A 8 0.31 10.56 -5.22
C THR A 8 0.37 9.05 -5.27
N MET A 9 -0.38 8.36 -4.40
CA MET A 9 -0.44 6.91 -4.36
C MET A 9 -1.87 6.42 -4.64
N ASN A 10 -1.99 5.36 -5.44
CA ASN A 10 -3.23 4.60 -5.53
C ASN A 10 -3.42 3.80 -4.23
N PHE A 11 -4.65 3.73 -3.73
CA PHE A 11 -5.00 2.84 -2.62
C PHE A 11 -6.45 2.37 -2.73
N VAL A 12 -6.73 1.24 -2.11
CA VAL A 12 -8.09 0.75 -1.86
C VAL A 12 -8.37 0.85 -0.37
N GLU A 13 -9.58 1.25 -0.02
CA GLU A 13 -10.06 1.35 1.36
C GLU A 13 -11.23 0.40 1.59
N GLN A 14 -11.26 -0.24 2.76
CA GLN A 14 -12.36 -1.10 3.19
C GLN A 14 -12.80 -0.79 4.62
N GLY A 15 -14.11 -0.62 4.80
CA GLY A 15 -14.84 -0.32 6.05
C GLY A 15 -14.32 0.85 6.88
N ALA A 16 -14.50 0.81 8.20
CA ALA A 16 -14.32 1.98 9.06
C ALA A 16 -13.84 1.60 10.48
N GLY A 17 -13.20 2.56 11.17
CA GLY A 17 -12.68 2.41 12.53
C GLY A 17 -11.16 2.56 12.61
N LEU A 18 -10.49 1.73 13.41
CA LEU A 18 -9.05 1.81 13.66
C LEU A 18 -8.28 1.59 12.35
N PRO A 19 -7.44 2.55 11.92
CA PRO A 19 -6.75 2.44 10.64
C PRO A 19 -5.68 1.34 10.67
N VAL A 20 -5.67 0.52 9.62
CA VAL A 20 -4.63 -0.47 9.33
C VAL A 20 -4.05 -0.16 7.96
N LEU A 21 -2.73 0.05 7.89
CA LEU A 21 -2.01 0.25 6.64
C LEU A 21 -1.34 -1.07 6.24
N ALA A 22 -1.82 -1.67 5.16
CA ALA A 22 -1.33 -2.96 4.68
C ALA A 22 -0.36 -2.77 3.51
N LEU A 23 0.95 -2.82 3.79
CA LEU A 23 1.99 -2.67 2.79
C LEU A 23 2.34 -4.01 2.15
N HIS A 24 2.35 -4.07 0.82
CA HIS A 24 2.86 -5.23 0.09
C HIS A 24 4.39 -5.21 0.00
N GLY A 25 4.98 -6.37 -0.31
CA GLY A 25 6.41 -6.52 -0.58
C GLY A 25 6.79 -6.19 -2.03
N TRP A 26 7.99 -6.61 -2.44
CA TRP A 26 8.57 -6.33 -3.75
C TRP A 26 7.91 -7.11 -4.89
N THR A 27 7.49 -6.37 -5.93
CA THR A 27 6.77 -6.71 -7.19
C THR A 27 5.23 -6.77 -7.19
N PRO A 28 4.51 -7.19 -6.13
CA PRO A 28 3.05 -7.15 -6.11
C PRO A 28 2.44 -5.74 -6.11
N ASP A 29 1.12 -5.72 -5.98
CA ASP A 29 0.29 -4.54 -5.75
C ASP A 29 -0.72 -4.81 -4.60
N HIS A 30 -1.57 -3.83 -4.31
CA HIS A 30 -2.61 -3.89 -3.26
C HIS A 30 -3.51 -5.15 -3.31
N ARG A 31 -3.67 -5.80 -4.47
CA ARG A 31 -4.54 -6.97 -4.63
C ARG A 31 -4.03 -8.18 -3.86
N LEU A 32 -2.71 -8.34 -3.74
CA LEU A 32 -2.12 -9.39 -2.90
C LEU A 32 -2.59 -9.23 -1.45
N MET A 33 -2.53 -8.00 -0.94
CA MET A 33 -2.91 -7.71 0.44
C MET A 33 -4.42 -7.88 0.65
N LEU A 34 -5.25 -7.45 -0.30
CA LEU A 34 -6.70 -7.71 -0.26
C LEU A 34 -7.00 -9.22 -0.16
N GLY A 35 -6.40 -10.03 -1.04
CA GLY A 35 -6.62 -11.47 -1.04
C GLY A 35 -6.18 -12.18 0.24
N CYS A 36 -5.09 -11.73 0.85
CA CYS A 36 -4.57 -12.31 2.09
C CYS A 36 -5.30 -11.82 3.35
N LEU A 37 -5.68 -10.54 3.42
CA LEU A 37 -6.13 -9.91 4.66
C LEU A 37 -7.65 -9.80 4.80
N GLU A 38 -8.41 -9.64 3.72
CA GLU A 38 -9.87 -9.53 3.83
C GLU A 38 -10.52 -10.76 4.49
N PRO A 39 -10.07 -12.01 4.23
CA PRO A 39 -10.58 -13.18 4.97
C PRO A 39 -10.31 -13.10 6.49
N VAL A 40 -9.21 -12.47 6.91
CA VAL A 40 -8.88 -12.27 8.33
C VAL A 40 -9.79 -11.20 8.96
N PHE A 41 -10.10 -10.15 8.18
CA PHE A 41 -10.97 -9.06 8.61
C PHE A 41 -12.47 -9.35 8.53
N ALA A 42 -12.87 -10.40 7.80
CA ALA A 42 -14.28 -10.81 7.69
C ALA A 42 -14.96 -11.11 9.05
N GLN A 43 -14.17 -11.38 10.09
CA GLN A 43 -14.66 -11.64 11.45
C GLN A 43 -14.16 -10.58 12.46
N ARG A 44 -13.64 -9.45 11.97
CA ARG A 44 -13.04 -8.38 12.79
C ARG A 44 -13.53 -7.04 12.31
N ASP A 45 -14.65 -6.61 12.90
CA ASP A 45 -15.22 -5.29 12.67
C ASP A 45 -14.39 -4.19 13.35
N GLY A 46 -14.68 -2.93 12.99
CA GLY A 46 -14.08 -1.77 13.62
C GLY A 46 -12.68 -1.43 13.11
N TYR A 47 -12.24 -2.00 11.99
CA TYR A 47 -11.00 -1.64 11.31
C TYR A 47 -11.28 -0.92 9.99
N ARG A 48 -10.49 0.12 9.71
CA ARG A 48 -10.44 0.81 8.42
C ARG A 48 -9.16 0.40 7.71
N ARG A 49 -9.25 -0.45 6.70
CA ARG A 49 -8.08 -1.05 6.05
C ARG A 49 -7.73 -0.28 4.80
N LEU A 50 -6.46 0.14 4.72
CA LEU A 50 -5.89 0.89 3.61
C LEU A 50 -4.84 0.01 2.92
N TYR A 51 -5.04 -0.23 1.63
CA TYR A 51 -4.20 -1.08 0.79
C TYR A 51 -3.57 -0.23 -0.32
N PRO A 52 -2.45 0.47 -0.05
CA PRO A 52 -1.78 1.28 -1.05
C PRO A 52 -0.95 0.44 -2.02
N ASP A 53 -0.80 0.96 -3.23
CA ASP A 53 0.28 0.56 -4.15
C ASP A 53 1.52 1.39 -3.85
N LEU A 54 2.66 0.74 -3.60
CA LEU A 54 3.94 1.44 -3.39
C LEU A 54 4.38 2.21 -4.66
N PRO A 55 5.22 3.26 -4.53
CA PRO A 55 5.66 4.05 -5.68
C PRO A 55 6.25 3.18 -6.80
N GLY A 56 5.79 3.40 -8.02
CA GLY A 56 6.19 2.62 -9.21
C GLY A 56 5.61 1.21 -9.30
N MET A 57 4.70 0.82 -8.40
CA MET A 57 4.03 -0.48 -8.40
C MET A 57 2.52 -0.32 -8.58
N GLY A 58 1.85 -1.39 -9.01
CA GLY A 58 0.40 -1.40 -9.23
C GLY A 58 -0.07 -0.24 -10.11
N LYS A 59 -0.90 0.64 -9.54
CA LYS A 59 -1.42 1.86 -10.20
C LYS A 59 -0.77 3.14 -9.70
N SER A 60 0.22 3.06 -8.80
CA SER A 60 0.95 4.24 -8.32
C SER A 60 2.04 4.65 -9.32
N PRO A 61 2.20 5.95 -9.60
CA PRO A 61 3.27 6.43 -10.47
C PRO A 61 4.65 6.15 -9.86
N ALA A 62 5.67 6.04 -10.72
CA ALA A 62 7.06 6.03 -10.33
C ALA A 62 7.62 7.47 -10.33
N PRO A 63 7.78 8.13 -9.18
CA PRO A 63 8.40 9.44 -9.13
C PRO A 63 9.90 9.34 -9.43
N GLN A 64 10.41 10.28 -10.24
CA GLN A 64 11.83 10.31 -10.64
C GLN A 64 12.79 10.48 -9.45
N SER A 65 12.31 11.03 -8.33
CA SER A 65 13.11 11.24 -7.13
C SER A 65 13.26 9.99 -6.25
N ILE A 66 12.55 8.90 -6.56
CA ILE A 66 12.67 7.63 -5.82
C ILE A 66 13.51 6.67 -6.67
N ALA A 67 14.63 6.24 -6.11
CA ALA A 67 15.50 5.27 -6.73
C ALA A 67 14.90 3.85 -6.66
N SER A 68 15.33 2.98 -7.58
CA SER A 68 15.03 1.54 -7.51
C SER A 68 15.62 0.93 -6.24
N SER A 69 15.06 -0.19 -5.80
CA SER A 69 15.66 -0.99 -4.72
C SER A 69 17.04 -1.58 -5.10
N ASP A 70 17.37 -1.59 -6.39
CA ASP A 70 18.65 -2.06 -6.96
C ASP A 70 19.60 -0.90 -7.33
N ALA A 71 19.31 0.33 -6.90
CA ALA A 71 20.19 1.46 -7.17
C ALA A 71 21.43 1.42 -6.26
N GLU A 72 22.62 1.44 -6.87
CA GLU A 72 23.93 1.58 -6.20
C GLU A 72 24.15 2.98 -5.61
#